data_AF-A0A241UVU0-F1
#
_entry.id   AF-A0A241UVU0-F1
#
_cell.length_a   1.000
_cell.length_b   1.000
_cell.length_c   1.000
_cell.angle_alpha   90.00
_cell.angle_beta   90.00
_cell.angle_gamma   90.00
#
_symmetry.space_group_name_H-M   'P 1'
#
loop_
_entity.id
_entity.type
_entity.pdbx_description
1 polymer ?
#
loop_
_entity_poly.entity_id
_entity_poly.type
_entity_poly.pdbx_seq_one_letter_code
_entity_poly.pdbx_strand_id
1 'polypeptide(L)' 'MNYTHLTQEERYQIYTLLREGFSKRYIAWRLNRSPSTISREIK' A
#
# COMPACT_ATOMS: atom_id res chain seq x y z
N MET A 1 6.53 11.39 16.89
CA MET A 1 6.47 10.17 16.06
C MET A 1 5.16 10.21 15.28
N ASN A 2 5.17 10.71 14.04
CA ASN A 2 3.98 10.77 13.20
C ASN A 2 3.75 9.41 12.56
N TYR A 3 3.03 8.55 13.27
CA TYR A 3 2.54 7.29 12.71
C TYR A 3 1.47 7.65 11.69
N THR A 4 1.87 7.85 10.44
CA THR A 4 0.95 8.13 9.34
C THR A 4 0.30 6.79 8.97
N HIS A 5 -0.83 6.50 9.59
CA HIS A 5 -1.71 5.43 9.15
C HIS A 5 -2.01 5.59 7.66
N LEU A 6 -2.11 4.47 6.95
CA LEU A 6 -2.65 4.47 5.61
C LEU A 6 -4.05 5.07 5.67
N THR A 7 -4.32 6.06 4.83
CA THR A 7 -5.67 6.58 4.71
C THR A 7 -6.58 5.53 4.08
N GLN A 8 -7.88 5.69 4.24
CA GLN A 8 -8.85 4.78 3.62
C GLN A 8 -8.69 4.74 2.09
N GLU A 9 -8.35 5.86 1.47
CA GLU A 9 -8.07 5.94 0.03
C GLU A 9 -6.82 5.14 -0.36
N GLU A 10 -5.73 5.26 0.41
CA GLU A 10 -4.51 4.49 0.15
C GLU A 10 -4.79 2.99 0.26
N ARG A 11 -5.54 2.55 1.29
CA ARG A 11 -5.96 1.15 1.40
C ARG A 11 -6.76 0.71 0.18
N TYR A 12 -7.73 1.51 -0.25
CA TYR A 12 -8.55 1.20 -1.41
C TYR A 12 -7.70 1.04 -2.68
N GLN A 13 -6.72 1.92 -2.88
CA GLN A 13 -5.77 1.83 -3.98
C GLN A 13 -4.89 0.57 -3.87
N ILE A 14 -4.39 0.23 -2.67
CA ILE A 14 -3.61 -1.01 -2.45
C ILE A 14 -4.41 -2.23 -2.88
N TYR A 15 -5.65 -2.39 -2.38
CA TYR A 15 -6.48 -3.53 -2.71
C TYR A 15 -6.91 -3.56 -4.18
N THR A 16 -7.18 -2.41 -4.79
CA THR A 16 -7.51 -2.32 -6.22
C THR A 16 -6.32 -2.80 -7.07
N LEU A 17 -5.12 -2.27 -6.80
CA LEU A 17 -3.91 -2.64 -7.53
C LEU A 17 -3.49 -4.09 -7.30
N LEU A 18 -3.69 -4.63 -6.10
CA LEU A 18 -3.47 -6.05 -5.83
C LEU A 18 -4.43 -6.93 -6.64
N ARG A 19 -5.71 -6.54 -6.74
CA ARG A 19 -6.71 -7.25 -7.56
C ARG A 19 -6.39 -7.20 -9.05
N GLU A 20 -5.79 -6.10 -9.51
CA GLU A 20 -5.27 -5.98 -10.88
C GLU A 20 -3.99 -6.81 -11.13
N GLY A 21 -3.41 -7.42 -10.09
CA GLY A 21 -2.23 -8.30 -10.21
C GLY A 21 -0.89 -7.56 -10.12
N PHE A 22 -0.88 -6.30 -9.67
CA PHE A 22 0.37 -5.56 -9.49
C PHE A 22 1.18 -6.08 -8.29
N SER A 23 2.50 -6.00 -8.41
CA SER A 23 3.40 -6.39 -7.32
C SER A 23 3.34 -5.39 -6.16
N LYS A 24 3.53 -5.88 -4.93
CA LYS A 24 3.58 -5.04 -3.71
C LYS A 24 4.63 -3.94 -3.80
N ARG A 25 5.77 -4.21 -4.45
CA ARG A 25 6.84 -3.23 -4.70
C ARG A 25 6.37 -2.09 -5.61
N TYR A 26 5.66 -2.43 -6.68
CA TYR A 26 5.09 -1.44 -7.58
C TYR A 26 4.07 -0.56 -6.87
N ILE A 27 3.20 -1.17 -6.05
CA ILE A 27 2.18 -0.45 -5.26
C ILE A 27 2.84 0.49 -4.25
N ALA A 28 3.87 0.01 -3.54
CA ALA A 28 4.64 0.82 -2.60
C ALA A 28 5.28 2.04 -3.29
N TRP A 29 5.89 1.83 -4.46
CA TRP A 29 6.45 2.92 -5.26
C TRP A 29 5.38 3.92 -5.73
N ARG A 30 4.24 3.42 -6.22
CA ARG A 30 3.12 4.24 -6.70
C ARG A 30 2.49 5.10 -5.61
N LEU A 31 2.38 4.55 -4.40
CA LEU A 31 1.83 5.27 -3.23
C LEU A 31 2.88 6.06 -2.46
N ASN A 32 4.14 6.05 -2.94
CA ASN A 32 5.28 6.64 -2.23
C ASN A 32 5.38 6.17 -0.77
N ARG A 33 5.09 4.89 -0.54
CA ARG A 33 5.15 4.22 0.76
C ARG A 33 6.25 3.18 0.78
N SER A 34 6.68 2.80 1.97
CA SER A 34 7.63 1.71 2.11
C SER A 34 6.96 0.36 1.76
N PRO A 35 7.69 -0.58 1.13
CA PRO A 35 7.18 -1.93 0.88
C PRO A 35 6.78 -2.67 2.15
N SER A 36 7.39 -2.31 3.29
CA SER A 36 7.05 -2.84 4.60
C SER A 36 5.68 -2.39 5.10
N THR A 37 5.27 -1.14 4.82
CA THR A 37 3.92 -0.65 5.13
C THR A 37 2.87 -1.39 4.32
N ILE A 38 3.09 -1.54 3.01
CA ILE A 38 2.19 -2.32 2.15
C ILE A 38 2.13 -3.79 2.60
N SER A 39 3.26 -4.39 2.95
CA SER A 39 3.30 -5.77 3.44
C SER A 39 2.59 -5.96 4.77
N ARG A 40 2.60 -4.95 5.66
CA ARG A 40 1.85 -4.97 6.93
C ARG A 40 0.35 -4.80 6.73
N GLU A 41 -0.07 -4.04 5.72
CA GLU A 41 -1.50 -3.86 5.41
C GLU A 41 -2.12 -5.11 4.76
N ILE A 42 -1.33 -5.86 3.98
CA ILE A 42 -1.78 -7.08 3.29
C ILE A 42 -1.76 -8.32 4.20
N LYS A 43 -0.93 -8.31 5.25
CA LYS A 43 -0.77 -9.44 6.18
C LYS A 43 -1.93 -9.48 7.16
#